data_AF-A0A2N6LVE0-F1
#
_entry.id   AF-A0A2N6LVE0-F1
#
_cell.length_a   1.000
_cell.length_b   1.000
_cell.length_c   1.000
_cell.angle_alpha   90.00
_cell.angle_beta   90.00
_cell.angle_gamma   90.00
#
_symmetry.space_group_name_H-M   'P 1'
#
loop_
_entity.id
_entity.type
_entity.pdbx_description
1 polymer ?
#
loop_
_entity_poly.entity_id
_entity_poly.type
_entity_poly.pdbx_seq_one_letter_code
_entity_poly.pdbx_strand_id
1 'polypeptide(L)'
;MSLLQQSRKLVTAVVLILVLTITTACGGNVAQVDRTTNPPVVGRDVAYAQLERGNTAAGQSFGNWIVQTSRGLVTDAYVRDNNKLGVVISPQVRPNEVRTLTRSLVEGFRKNFPNQDLTVLVYAPDKQLILTARYDVQNSQVQYS
;
A
#
# COMPACT_ATOMS: atom_id res chain seq x y z
N MET A 1 -53.74 -20.15 -25.46
CA MET A 1 -52.54 -19.36 -25.05
C MET A 1 -51.67 -20.22 -24.14
N SER A 2 -50.64 -20.92 -24.65
CA SER A 2 -49.58 -21.53 -23.81
C SER A 2 -48.39 -22.03 -24.64
N LEU A 3 -47.77 -21.15 -25.44
CA LEU A 3 -46.54 -21.47 -26.20
C LEU A 3 -45.42 -20.43 -26.01
N LEU A 4 -45.61 -19.45 -25.12
CA LEU A 4 -44.66 -18.34 -24.92
C LEU A 4 -43.90 -18.37 -23.58
N GLN A 5 -44.11 -19.38 -22.72
CA GLN A 5 -43.40 -19.47 -21.42
C GLN A 5 -42.21 -20.44 -21.42
N GLN A 6 -42.05 -21.27 -22.45
CA GLN A 6 -41.00 -22.30 -22.48
C GLN A 6 -39.65 -21.79 -23.02
N SER A 7 -39.58 -20.58 -23.56
CA SER A 7 -38.36 -20.00 -24.16
C SER A 7 -37.36 -19.41 -23.14
N ARG A 8 -37.79 -19.11 -21.90
CA ARG A 8 -36.92 -18.42 -20.92
C ARG A 8 -35.91 -19.33 -20.21
N LYS A 9 -36.11 -20.65 -20.20
CA LYS A 9 -35.20 -21.60 -19.52
C LYS A 9 -34.04 -22.10 -20.39
N LEU A 10 -34.11 -21.95 -21.71
CA LEU A 10 -33.04 -22.42 -22.62
C LEU A 10 -31.89 -21.40 -22.76
N VAL A 11 -32.15 -20.11 -22.53
CA VAL A 11 -31.15 -19.04 -22.71
C VAL A 11 -30.08 -19.06 -21.61
N THR A 12 -30.43 -19.49 -20.39
CA THR A 12 -29.53 -19.42 -19.23
C THR A 12 -28.43 -20.48 -19.25
N ALA A 13 -28.64 -21.61 -19.93
CA ALA A 13 -27.65 -22.68 -20.02
C ALA A 13 -26.54 -22.40 -21.06
N VAL A 14 -26.84 -21.64 -22.10
CA VAL A 14 -25.91 -21.38 -23.22
C VAL A 14 -24.81 -20.38 -22.84
N VAL A 15 -25.09 -19.42 -21.95
CA VAL A 15 -24.12 -18.39 -21.54
C VAL A 15 -23.00 -18.96 -20.66
N LEU A 16 -23.30 -19.98 -19.83
CA LEU A 16 -22.32 -20.58 -18.92
C LEU A 16 -21.26 -21.44 -19.64
N ILE A 17 -21.57 -21.99 -20.81
CA ILE A 17 -20.64 -22.82 -21.59
C ILE A 17 -19.66 -21.94 -22.39
N LEU A 18 -20.03 -20.71 -22.75
CA LEU A 18 -19.20 -19.83 -23.60
C LEU A 18 -18.00 -19.21 -22.87
N VAL A 19 -18.00 -19.17 -21.53
CA VAL A 19 -16.93 -18.50 -20.75
C VAL A 19 -15.69 -19.40 -20.54
N LEU A 20 -15.77 -20.69 -20.90
CA LEU A 20 -14.72 -21.67 -20.57
C LEU A 20 -13.72 -22.01 -21.68
N THR A 21 -13.77 -21.39 -22.87
CA THR A 21 -13.00 -21.88 -24.05
C THR A 21 -11.92 -20.96 -24.61
N ILE A 22 -11.45 -19.94 -23.90
CA ILE A 22 -10.35 -19.11 -24.43
C ILE A 22 -9.13 -19.15 -23.52
N THR A 23 -8.46 -20.30 -23.53
CA THR A 23 -7.05 -20.41 -23.13
C THR A 23 -6.20 -20.92 -24.30
N THR A 24 -5.10 -20.20 -24.52
CA THR A 24 -3.86 -20.53 -25.25
C THR A 24 -3.84 -20.44 -26.79
N ALA A 25 -2.98 -19.56 -27.32
CA ALA A 25 -1.74 -19.95 -27.99
C ALA A 25 -0.90 -18.71 -28.39
N CYS A 26 0.36 -18.70 -27.96
CA CYS A 26 1.42 -17.88 -28.56
C CYS A 26 1.88 -18.53 -29.87
N GLY A 27 2.23 -17.73 -30.90
CA GLY A 27 3.14 -18.15 -31.96
C GLY A 27 2.76 -17.74 -33.39
N GLY A 28 3.60 -16.91 -34.03
CA GLY A 28 3.64 -16.75 -35.49
C GLY A 28 4.06 -15.37 -36.01
N ASN A 29 5.35 -15.14 -36.22
CA ASN A 29 5.97 -13.96 -36.84
C ASN A 29 5.72 -13.90 -38.37
N VAL A 30 5.56 -12.72 -38.98
CA VAL A 30 6.53 -12.02 -39.89
C VAL A 30 5.95 -10.73 -40.51
N ALA A 31 6.77 -9.66 -40.46
CA ALA A 31 7.00 -8.49 -41.35
C ALA A 31 5.87 -8.00 -42.30
N GLN A 32 5.64 -6.70 -42.55
CA GLN A 32 6.52 -5.54 -42.60
C GLN A 32 5.68 -4.25 -42.79
N VAL A 33 6.23 -3.12 -42.34
CA VAL A 33 5.94 -1.72 -42.76
C VAL A 33 4.51 -1.19 -42.56
N ASP A 34 4.28 -0.38 -41.53
CA ASP A 34 3.81 0.99 -41.78
C ASP A 34 4.14 1.93 -40.61
N ARG A 35 4.17 3.21 -40.96
CA ARG A 35 4.72 4.39 -40.31
C ARG A 35 4.49 4.53 -38.80
N THR A 36 5.58 4.89 -38.15
CA THR A 36 5.71 5.80 -37.00
C THR A 36 4.43 6.59 -36.67
N THR A 37 3.58 5.98 -35.85
CA THR A 37 2.56 6.70 -35.08
C THR A 37 2.58 6.07 -33.71
N ASN A 38 3.20 6.75 -32.75
CA ASN A 38 3.15 6.35 -31.34
C ASN A 38 1.67 6.12 -30.97
N PRO A 39 1.30 4.95 -30.43
CA PRO A 39 -0.03 4.79 -29.86
C PRO A 39 -0.17 5.78 -28.70
N PRO A 40 -1.35 6.37 -28.48
CA PRO A 40 -1.54 7.27 -27.36
C PRO A 40 -1.23 6.47 -26.10
N VAL A 41 -0.20 6.89 -25.38
CA VAL A 41 0.00 6.52 -23.98
C VAL A 41 -1.33 6.84 -23.31
N VAL A 42 -2.09 5.79 -23.01
CA VAL A 42 -3.25 5.87 -22.11
C VAL A 42 -2.77 6.68 -20.93
N GLY A 43 -3.40 7.85 -20.77
CA GLY A 43 -2.96 8.90 -19.88
C GLY A 43 -2.58 8.31 -18.53
N ARG A 44 -1.26 8.25 -18.29
CA ARG A 44 -0.79 8.50 -16.94
C ARG A 44 -1.20 9.95 -16.71
N ASP A 45 -2.42 10.13 -16.22
CA ASP A 45 -2.66 11.18 -15.26
C ASP A 45 -1.47 11.08 -14.31
N VAL A 46 -0.50 11.96 -14.55
CA VAL A 46 0.31 12.54 -13.49
C VAL A 46 -0.70 13.27 -12.60
N ALA A 47 -1.53 12.48 -11.92
CA ALA A 47 -1.91 12.76 -10.56
C ALA A 47 -0.59 13.20 -9.95
N TYR A 48 -0.56 14.44 -9.47
CA TYR A 48 0.44 14.89 -8.54
C TYR A 48 0.35 13.92 -7.37
N ALA A 49 1.06 12.80 -7.53
CA ALA A 49 0.72 11.56 -6.88
C ALA A 49 1.10 11.79 -5.44
N GLN A 50 0.06 11.85 -4.61
CA GLN A 50 0.08 11.75 -3.18
C GLN A 50 1.44 11.21 -2.71
N LEU A 51 2.29 12.10 -2.15
CA LEU A 51 3.68 11.80 -1.81
C LEU A 51 3.79 10.38 -1.27
N GLU A 52 4.60 9.53 -1.93
CA GLU A 52 4.63 8.10 -1.61
C GLU A 52 5.03 7.90 -0.14
N ARG A 53 4.07 7.37 0.62
CA ARG A 53 4.24 6.93 2.00
C ARG A 53 5.15 5.71 2.09
N GLY A 54 5.53 5.07 1.00
CA GLY A 54 6.54 4.01 0.99
C GLY A 54 7.20 3.82 -0.35
N ASN A 55 8.51 3.52 -0.35
CA ASN A 55 9.26 3.15 -1.56
C ASN A 55 9.10 1.67 -1.97
N THR A 56 8.27 0.92 -1.23
CA THR A 56 7.86 -0.45 -1.55
C THR A 56 6.34 -0.57 -1.37
N ALA A 57 5.72 -1.58 -1.99
CA ALA A 57 4.29 -1.83 -1.82
C ALA A 57 3.89 -2.11 -0.35
N ALA A 58 4.73 -2.83 0.39
CA ALA A 58 4.53 -3.09 1.81
C ALA A 58 4.67 -1.81 2.64
N GLY A 59 5.70 -1.00 2.38
CA GLY A 59 5.91 0.30 3.02
C GLY A 59 4.76 1.27 2.79
N GLN A 60 4.27 1.35 1.54
CA GLN A 60 3.14 2.20 1.17
C GLN A 60 1.87 1.78 1.92
N SER A 61 1.59 0.46 1.95
CA SER A 61 0.43 -0.10 2.64
C SER A 61 0.50 0.14 4.15
N PHE A 62 1.68 -0.04 4.75
CA PHE A 62 1.88 0.18 6.18
C PHE A 62 1.77 1.66 6.57
N GLY A 63 2.36 2.58 5.78
CA GLY A 63 2.22 4.02 5.99
C GLY A 63 0.76 4.48 5.90
N ASN A 64 0.01 3.99 4.90
CA ASN A 64 -1.43 4.23 4.79
C ASN A 64 -2.19 3.70 6.01
N TRP A 65 -1.88 2.47 6.44
CA TRP A 65 -2.52 1.83 7.59
C TRP A 65 -2.29 2.58 8.90
N ILE A 66 -1.09 3.12 9.14
CA ILE A 66 -0.80 3.93 10.34
C ILE A 66 -1.69 5.17 10.37
N VAL A 67 -1.70 5.96 9.29
CA VAL A 67 -2.47 7.20 9.24
C VAL A 67 -3.96 6.90 9.47
N GLN A 68 -4.50 5.87 8.83
CA GLN A 68 -5.89 5.46 8.97
C GLN A 68 -6.22 4.94 10.39
N THR A 69 -5.35 4.11 10.97
CA THR A 69 -5.61 3.43 12.24
C THR A 69 -5.34 4.32 13.45
N SER A 70 -4.46 5.31 13.32
CA SER A 70 -4.11 6.25 14.39
C SER A 70 -5.25 7.18 14.81
N ARG A 71 -6.37 7.19 14.06
CA ARG A 71 -7.56 8.02 14.32
C ARG A 71 -7.23 9.51 14.53
N GLY A 72 -6.25 10.03 13.79
CA GLY A 72 -5.85 11.44 13.85
C GLY A 72 -4.73 11.75 14.85
N LEU A 73 -4.17 10.75 15.54
CA LEU A 73 -2.96 10.92 16.35
C LEU A 73 -1.69 11.02 15.49
N VAL A 74 -1.69 10.40 14.31
CA VAL A 74 -0.62 10.50 13.31
C VAL A 74 -1.19 11.18 12.07
N THR A 75 -0.65 12.34 11.72
CA THR A 75 -1.11 13.14 10.57
C THR A 75 -0.44 12.72 9.27
N ASP A 76 0.79 12.22 9.37
CA ASP A 76 1.53 11.71 8.22
C ASP A 76 2.46 10.57 8.62
N ALA A 77 2.73 9.66 7.69
CA ALA A 77 3.63 8.55 7.89
C ALA A 77 4.32 8.19 6.58
N TYR A 78 5.62 7.90 6.65
CA TYR A 78 6.38 7.36 5.53
C TYR A 78 7.26 6.21 5.97
N VAL A 79 7.45 5.24 5.09
CA VAL A 79 8.30 4.07 5.27
C VAL A 79 9.37 4.10 4.19
N ARG A 80 10.62 3.86 4.57
CA ARG A 80 11.74 3.71 3.65
C ARG A 80 12.42 2.37 3.91
N ASP A 81 12.72 1.67 2.83
CA ASP A 81 13.54 0.46 2.79
C ASP A 81 13.01 -0.66 3.68
N ASN A 82 11.72 -0.61 4.03
CA ASN A 82 11.05 -1.55 4.93
C ASN A 82 11.65 -1.62 6.35
N ASN A 83 12.53 -0.70 6.74
CA ASN A 83 13.17 -0.68 8.06
C ASN A 83 13.17 0.68 8.74
N LYS A 84 12.76 1.74 8.05
CA LYS A 84 12.69 3.09 8.58
C LYS A 84 11.29 3.66 8.44
N LEU A 85 10.64 3.94 9.57
CA LEU A 85 9.34 4.58 9.67
C LEU A 85 9.55 6.02 10.15
N GLY A 86 9.04 7.00 9.42
CA GLY A 86 8.84 8.36 9.92
C GLY A 86 7.36 8.62 10.15
N VAL A 87 7.03 9.25 11.27
CA VAL A 87 5.65 9.63 11.61
C VAL A 87 5.60 11.08 12.08
N VAL A 88 4.60 11.82 11.62
CA VAL A 88 4.28 13.15 12.13
C VAL A 88 3.08 13.02 13.06
N ILE A 89 3.26 13.37 14.32
CA ILE A 89 2.18 13.32 15.32
C ILE A 89 1.30 14.57 15.22
N SER A 90 0.04 14.43 15.61
CA SER A 90 -0.86 15.57 15.72
C SER A 90 -0.62 16.36 17.02
N PRO A 91 -1.06 17.63 17.08
CA PRO A 91 -1.01 18.42 18.32
C PRO A 91 -1.80 17.84 19.49
N GLN A 92 -2.63 16.82 19.25
CA GLN A 92 -3.44 16.15 20.28
C GLN A 92 -2.60 15.18 21.13
N VAL A 93 -1.47 14.69 20.60
CA VAL A 93 -0.57 13.79 21.32
C VAL A 93 0.22 14.59 22.34
N ARG A 94 0.06 14.27 23.63
CA ARG A 94 0.76 14.98 24.71
C ARG A 94 2.23 14.55 24.77
N PRO A 95 3.16 15.42 25.20
CA PRO A 95 4.59 15.08 25.29
C PRO A 95 4.89 13.80 26.09
N ASN A 96 4.15 13.55 27.17
CA ASN A 96 4.29 12.34 27.99
C ASN A 96 3.73 11.07 27.33
N GLU A 97 2.89 11.20 26.30
CA GLU A 97 2.29 10.08 25.56
C GLU A 97 3.12 9.66 24.34
N VAL A 98 4.00 10.55 23.85
CA VAL A 98 4.83 10.31 22.64
C VAL A 98 5.59 8.98 22.76
N ARG A 99 6.19 8.69 23.92
CA ARG A 99 6.95 7.44 24.12
C ARG A 99 6.06 6.20 24.05
N THR A 100 4.87 6.27 24.62
CA THR A 100 3.89 5.16 24.60
C THR A 100 3.39 4.92 23.18
N LEU A 101 3.01 5.99 22.47
CA LEU A 101 2.63 5.91 21.05
C LEU A 101 3.75 5.29 20.21
N THR A 102 4.98 5.75 20.41
CA THR A 102 6.14 5.23 19.68
C THR A 102 6.37 3.75 19.93
N ARG A 103 6.20 3.29 21.17
CA ARG A 103 6.30 1.85 21.49
C ARG A 103 5.30 1.04 20.68
N SER A 104 4.04 1.46 20.63
CA SER A 104 3.01 0.79 19.82
C SER A 104 3.33 0.81 18.32
N LEU A 105 3.92 1.91 17.82
CA LEU A 105 4.37 2.01 16.43
C LEU A 105 5.51 1.02 16.14
N VAL A 106 6.50 0.92 17.03
CA VAL A 106 7.61 -0.05 16.90
C VAL A 106 7.07 -1.48 16.89
N GLU A 107 6.13 -1.81 17.77
CA GLU A 107 5.51 -3.13 17.82
C GLU A 107 4.76 -3.48 16.53
N GLY A 108 3.96 -2.54 16.00
CA GLY A 108 3.28 -2.68 14.73
C GLY A 108 4.26 -2.81 13.56
N PHE A 109 5.33 -2.02 13.57
CA PHE A 109 6.34 -2.02 12.52
C PHE A 109 7.11 -3.34 12.49
N ARG A 110 7.48 -3.86 13.67
CA ARG A 110 8.10 -5.19 13.82
C ARG A 110 7.23 -6.33 13.32
N LYS A 111 5.91 -6.24 13.54
CA LYS A 111 4.97 -7.26 13.05
C LYS A 111 4.90 -7.27 11.52
N ASN A 112 4.97 -6.11 10.89
CA ASN A 112 4.88 -6.00 9.42
C ASN A 112 6.23 -6.29 8.74
N PHE A 113 7.34 -5.98 9.42
CA PHE A 113 8.70 -6.09 8.90
C PHE A 113 9.61 -6.84 9.89
N PRO A 114 9.46 -8.17 10.02
CA PRO A 114 10.17 -8.96 11.02
C PRO A 114 11.65 -9.22 10.64
N ASN A 115 12.42 -9.73 11.60
CA ASN A 115 13.79 -10.26 11.41
C ASN A 115 14.83 -9.25 10.94
N GLN A 116 14.67 -7.98 11.31
CA GLN A 116 15.62 -6.92 11.02
C GLN A 116 15.56 -5.80 12.05
N ASP A 117 16.60 -4.97 12.07
CA ASP A 117 16.62 -3.75 12.86
C ASP A 117 15.66 -2.72 12.28
N LEU A 118 14.98 -1.99 13.16
CA LEU A 118 13.97 -1.01 12.76
C LEU A 118 14.25 0.34 13.39
N THR A 119 14.00 1.40 12.64
CA THR A 119 14.09 2.78 13.12
C THR A 119 12.74 3.45 12.97
N VAL A 120 12.24 4.06 14.06
CA VAL A 120 11.05 4.90 14.08
C VAL A 120 11.47 6.32 14.43
N LEU A 121 11.19 7.26 13.53
CA LEU A 121 11.45 8.68 13.66
C LEU A 121 10.13 9.39 13.92
N VAL A 122 10.01 10.06 15.06
CA VAL A 122 8.79 10.76 15.46
C VAL A 122 9.00 12.26 15.37
N TYR A 123 8.18 12.88 14.54
CA TYR A 123 8.21 14.31 14.28
C TYR A 123 7.01 15.00 14.92
N ALA A 124 7.24 16.15 15.55
CA ALA A 124 6.20 17.06 16.00
C ALA A 124 5.40 17.65 14.82
N PRO A 125 4.26 18.31 15.07
CA PRO A 125 3.43 18.91 14.01
C PRO A 125 4.18 19.92 13.12
N ASP A 126 5.22 20.58 13.66
CA ASP A 126 6.12 21.50 12.97
C ASP A 126 7.26 20.79 12.20
N LYS A 127 7.23 19.45 12.17
CA LYS A 127 8.21 18.55 11.54
C LYS A 127 9.58 18.51 12.22
N GLN A 128 9.69 18.98 13.47
CA GLN A 128 10.90 18.74 14.26
C GLN A 128 10.96 17.30 14.74
N LEU A 129 12.12 16.65 14.61
CA LEU A 129 12.35 15.31 15.18
C LEU A 129 12.39 15.43 16.71
N ILE A 130 11.43 14.80 17.39
CA ILE A 130 11.31 14.87 18.85
C ILE A 130 11.68 13.57 19.56
N LEU A 131 11.68 12.44 18.84
CA LEU A 131 12.07 11.15 19.39
C LEU A 131 12.49 10.20 18.27
N THR A 132 13.57 9.46 18.50
CA THR A 132 13.97 8.31 17.69
C THR A 132 13.89 7.05 18.53
N ALA A 133 13.22 6.03 18.02
CA ALA A 133 13.24 4.69 18.57
C ALA A 133 13.99 3.74 17.63
N ARG A 134 14.94 2.99 18.14
CA ARG A 134 15.67 1.95 17.40
C ARG A 134 15.38 0.59 18.03
N TYR A 135 14.86 -0.32 17.24
CA TYR A 135 14.69 -1.72 17.62
C TYR A 135 15.87 -2.51 17.10
N ASP A 136 16.54 -3.22 18.00
CA ASP A 136 17.61 -4.16 17.72
C ASP A 136 17.03 -5.58 17.73
N VAL A 137 17.16 -6.28 16.60
CA VAL A 137 16.57 -7.63 16.46
C VAL A 137 17.34 -8.69 17.25
N GLN A 138 18.65 -8.50 17.47
CA GLN A 138 19.51 -9.46 18.17
C GLN A 138 19.14 -9.54 19.65
N ASN A 139 18.92 -8.39 20.27
CA ASN A 139 18.66 -8.28 21.70
C ASN A 139 17.18 -8.06 22.03
N SER A 140 16.32 -7.87 21.02
CA SER A 140 14.89 -7.58 21.17
C SER A 140 14.61 -6.33 22.02
N GLN A 141 15.49 -5.34 21.96
CA GLN A 141 15.41 -4.12 22.77
C GLN A 141 15.03 -2.91 21.92
N VAL A 142 14.30 -1.98 22.54
CA VAL A 142 14.00 -0.66 21.95
C VAL A 142 14.80 0.40 22.70
N GLN A 143 15.67 1.08 21.96
CA GLN A 143 16.46 2.20 22.44
C GLN A 143 15.78 3.50 22.02
N TYR A 144 15.76 4.49 22.91
CA TYR A 144 15.15 5.79 22.69
C TYR A 144 16.23 6.87 22.77
N SER A 145 16.22 7.80 21.82
CA SER A 145 17.11 8.97 21.78
C SER A 145 16.38 10.20 21.30
#